data_AF-A0ABD0NQD6-F1
#
_entry.id   AF-A0ABD0NQD6-F1
#
_cell.length_a   1.000
_cell.length_b   1.000
_cell.length_c   1.000
_cell.angle_alpha   90.00
_cell.angle_beta   90.00
_cell.angle_gamma   90.00
#
_symmetry.space_group_name_H-M   'P 1'
#
loop_
_entity.id
_entity.type
_entity.pdbx_description
1 polymer ?
#
loop_
_entity_poly.entity_id
_entity_poly.type
_entity_poly.pdbx_seq_one_letter_code
_entity_poly.pdbx_strand_id
1 'polypeptide(L)'
;AKRSICRVNRYRPPNFITVRRELHGMGFHGRAAASKPYITKCNAKCQMQWCKACCHWTLKHDETRFSIWQSDGRVWVWQLPGERY
;
A
#
# COMPACT_ATOMS: atom_id res chain seq x y z
N ALA A 1 -33.35 37.76 -25.60
CA ALA A 1 -33.34 36.66 -24.60
C ALA A 1 -32.57 35.47 -25.17
N LYS A 2 -31.41 35.12 -24.62
CA LYS A 2 -30.70 33.87 -24.93
C LYS A 2 -30.25 33.25 -23.61
N ARG A 3 -31.03 32.32 -23.06
CA ARG A 3 -30.61 31.51 -21.91
C ARG A 3 -29.67 30.43 -22.44
N SER A 4 -28.36 30.62 -22.26
CA SER A 4 -27.39 29.55 -22.37
C SER A 4 -27.70 28.53 -21.27
N ILE A 5 -28.21 27.36 -21.67
CA ILE A 5 -28.33 26.23 -20.76
C ILE A 5 -26.90 25.73 -20.52
N CYS A 6 -26.30 26.18 -19.42
CA CYS A 6 -25.16 25.50 -18.85
C CYS A 6 -25.63 24.08 -18.48
N ARG A 7 -25.30 23.07 -19.31
CA ARG A 7 -25.48 21.66 -18.92
C ARG A 7 -24.59 21.45 -17.69
N VAL A 8 -25.19 21.50 -16.51
CA VAL A 8 -24.56 21.01 -15.29
C VAL A 8 -24.25 19.54 -15.54
N ASN A 9 -22.97 19.21 -15.66
CA ASN A 9 -22.53 17.83 -15.78
C ASN A 9 -22.95 17.11 -14.50
N ARG A 10 -24.07 16.38 -14.56
CA ARG A 10 -24.53 15.53 -13.46
C ARG A 10 -23.69 14.25 -13.48
N TYR A 11 -22.40 14.37 -13.14
CA TYR A 11 -21.56 13.20 -12.94
C TYR A 11 -22.14 12.43 -11.76
N ARG A 12 -22.86 11.35 -12.06
CA ARG A 12 -23.34 10.43 -11.05
C ARG A 12 -22.18 9.50 -10.73
N PRO A 13 -21.64 9.53 -9.49
CA PRO A 13 -20.57 8.62 -9.15
C PRO A 13 -21.05 7.18 -9.36
N PRO A 14 -20.25 6.33 -10.01
CA PRO A 14 -20.57 4.92 -10.17
C PRO A 14 -20.71 4.28 -8.79
N ASN A 15 -21.63 3.32 -8.66
CA ASN A 15 -21.74 2.57 -7.41
C ASN A 15 -20.49 1.71 -7.19
N PHE A 16 -20.21 1.35 -5.94
CA PHE A 16 -19.03 0.54 -5.59
C PHE A 16 -18.98 -0.83 -6.29
N ILE A 17 -20.14 -1.35 -6.71
CA ILE A 17 -20.24 -2.62 -7.45
C ILE A 17 -19.69 -2.44 -8.87
N THR A 18 -20.05 -1.36 -9.57
CA THR A 18 -19.56 -1.03 -10.90
C THR A 18 -18.06 -0.79 -10.85
N VAL A 19 -17.56 0.02 -9.90
CA VAL A 19 -16.11 0.28 -9.76
C VAL A 19 -15.33 -1.01 -9.57
N ARG A 20 -15.81 -1.92 -8.71
CA ARG A 20 -15.16 -3.22 -8.47
C ARG A 20 -15.18 -4.13 -9.71
N ARG A 21 -16.27 -4.15 -10.47
CA ARG A 21 -16.37 -4.94 -11.70
C ARG A 21 -15.39 -4.45 -12.76
N GLU A 22 -15.31 -3.14 -12.96
CA GLU A 22 -14.34 -2.53 -13.89
C GLU A 22 -12.89 -2.83 -13.46
N LEU A 23 -12.58 -2.67 -12.17
CA LEU A 23 -11.25 -2.99 -11.63
C LEU A 23 -10.88 -4.47 -11.83
N HIS A 24 -11.81 -5.38 -11.59
CA HIS A 24 -11.60 -6.80 -11.87
C HIS A 24 -11.45 -7.07 -13.37
N GLY A 25 -12.20 -6.39 -14.23
CA GLY A 25 -12.06 -6.47 -15.69
C GLY A 25 -10.69 -6.01 -16.19
N MET A 26 -10.07 -5.07 -15.46
CA MET A 26 -8.68 -4.63 -15.67
C MET A 26 -7.63 -5.52 -15.01
N GLY A 27 -8.04 -6.57 -14.27
CA GLY A 27 -7.15 -7.52 -13.61
C GLY A 27 -6.72 -7.14 -12.19
N PHE A 28 -7.23 -6.05 -11.62
CA PHE A 28 -6.94 -5.66 -10.24
C PHE A 28 -7.71 -6.51 -9.24
N HIS A 29 -7.01 -6.93 -8.18
CA HIS A 29 -7.59 -7.71 -7.09
C HIS A 29 -7.26 -7.06 -5.75
N GLY A 30 -8.16 -7.21 -4.78
CA GLY A 30 -7.90 -6.78 -3.41
C GLY A 30 -6.79 -7.62 -2.79
N ARG A 31 -5.69 -6.98 -2.38
CA ARG A 31 -4.56 -7.61 -1.68
C ARG A 31 -4.20 -6.80 -0.44
N ALA A 32 -3.64 -7.47 0.56
CA ALA A 32 -3.08 -6.78 1.72
C ALA A 32 -1.79 -6.06 1.31
N ALA A 33 -1.73 -4.75 1.55
CA ALA A 33 -0.53 -3.96 1.29
C ALA A 33 0.63 -4.46 2.16
N ALA A 34 1.82 -4.59 1.57
CA ALA A 34 3.03 -4.83 2.33
C ALA A 34 3.46 -3.51 3.01
N SER A 35 3.47 -3.49 4.35
CA SER A 35 4.06 -2.37 5.09
C SER A 35 5.59 -2.50 5.06
N LYS A 36 6.26 -1.70 4.23
CA LYS A 36 7.72 -1.64 4.16
C LYS A 36 8.16 -0.22 4.53
N PRO A 37 9.13 -0.05 5.45
CA PRO A 37 9.73 1.25 5.66
C PRO A 37 10.43 1.71 4.38
N TYR A 38 10.38 3.01 4.12
CA TYR A 38 11.16 3.60 3.05
C TYR A 38 12.64 3.58 3.42
N ILE A 39 13.46 2.89 2.63
CA ILE A 39 14.91 2.77 2.86
C ILE A 39 15.62 3.42 1.68
N THR A 40 16.52 4.36 1.98
CA THR A 40 17.36 4.98 0.95
C THR A 40 18.37 3.97 0.39
N LYS A 41 18.82 4.17 -0.86
CA LYS A 41 19.82 3.28 -1.49
C LYS A 41 21.10 3.15 -0.65
N CYS A 42 21.51 4.22 0.02
CA CYS A 42 22.67 4.22 0.92
C CYS A 42 22.44 3.34 2.14
N ASN A 43 21.30 3.51 2.83
CA ASN A 43 20.97 2.70 4.00
C ASN A 43 20.81 1.22 3.66
N ALA A 44 20.27 0.89 2.48
CA ALA A 44 20.17 -0.49 2.00
C ALA A 44 21.55 -1.14 1.83
N LYS A 45 22.55 -0.40 1.33
CA LYS A 45 23.94 -0.88 1.23
C LYS A 45 24.56 -1.10 2.61
N CYS A 46 24.40 -0.14 3.51
CA CYS A 46 24.90 -0.25 4.88
C CYS A 46 24.28 -1.45 5.60
N GLN A 47 22.95 -1.65 5.49
CA GLN A 47 22.26 -2.81 6.05
C GLN A 47 22.82 -4.13 5.49
N MET A 48 23.03 -4.22 4.17
CA MET A 48 23.60 -5.43 3.56
C MET A 48 25.00 -5.75 4.12
N GLN A 49 25.87 -4.74 4.25
CA GLN A 49 27.21 -4.92 4.80
C GLN A 49 27.16 -5.31 6.28
N TRP A 50 26.32 -4.63 7.06
CA TRP A 50 26.13 -4.91 8.48
C TRP A 50 25.62 -6.33 8.71
N CYS A 51 24.63 -6.79 7.93
CA CYS A 51 24.11 -8.16 8.00
C CYS A 51 25.20 -9.22 7.71
N LYS A 52 26.08 -8.96 6.73
CA LYS A 52 27.20 -9.87 6.44
C LYS A 52 28.21 -9.92 7.60
N ALA A 53 28.54 -8.78 8.18
CA ALA A 53 29.48 -8.68 9.30
C ALA A 53 28.92 -9.32 10.59
N CYS A 54 27.61 -9.16 10.84
CA CYS A 54 26.93 -9.64 12.04
C CYS A 54 26.28 -11.02 11.85
N CYS A 55 26.64 -11.76 10.80
CA CYS A 55 26.05 -13.07 10.46
C CYS A 55 26.11 -14.09 11.61
N HIS A 56 27.17 -14.03 12.43
CA HIS A 56 27.43 -14.99 13.50
C HIS A 56 27.03 -14.47 14.89
N TRP A 57 26.34 -13.33 14.98
CA TRP A 57 25.93 -12.76 16.26
C TRP A 57 24.74 -13.52 16.83
N THR A 58 24.94 -14.18 17.98
CA THR A 58 23.95 -15.03 18.65
C THR A 58 23.00 -14.26 19.56
N LEU A 59 23.42 -13.11 20.07
CA LEU A 59 22.62 -12.30 21.00
C LEU A 59 22.14 -11.02 20.30
N LYS A 60 20.82 -10.83 20.27
CA LYS A 60 20.18 -9.62 19.76
C LYS A 60 19.27 -9.08 20.85
N HIS A 61 19.42 -7.79 21.15
CA HIS A 61 18.50 -7.06 21.99
C HIS A 61 17.66 -6.16 21.10
N ASP A 62 16.35 -6.21 21.27
CA ASP A 62 15.41 -5.32 20.60
C ASP A 62 14.35 -4.89 21.60
N GLU A 63 13.90 -3.65 21.47
CA GLU A 63 12.87 -3.07 22.32
C GLU A 63 11.55 -3.03 21.55
N THR A 64 10.68 -4.00 21.84
CA THR A 64 9.34 -4.05 21.23
C THR A 64 8.31 -3.33 22.08
N ARG A 65 7.49 -2.51 21.42
CA ARG A 65 6.31 -1.89 22.04
C ARG A 65 5.18 -2.92 22.23
N PHE A 66 4.67 -3.04 23.45
CA PHE A 66 3.43 -3.76 23.74
C PHE A 66 2.30 -2.77 24.00
N SER A 67 1.26 -2.78 23.15
CA SER A 67 0.05 -1.97 23.35
C SER A 67 -1.21 -2.83 23.31
N ILE A 68 -2.15 -2.53 24.22
CA ILE A 68 -3.44 -3.25 24.39
C ILE A 68 -4.32 -3.08 23.14
N TRP A 69 -4.28 -1.90 22.53
CA TRP A 69 -5.00 -1.59 21.29
C TRP A 69 -3.98 -1.29 20.20
N GLN A 70 -4.04 -2.03 19.08
CA GLN A 70 -3.14 -1.86 17.95
C GLN A 70 -3.73 -0.85 16.96
N SER A 71 -2.94 0.15 16.57
CA SER A 71 -3.29 1.07 15.47
C SER A 71 -2.93 0.52 14.10
N ASP A 72 -2.07 -0.49 14.05
CA ASP A 72 -1.34 -0.89 12.84
C ASP A 72 -2.08 -2.03 12.11
N GLY A 73 -3.28 -1.70 11.62
CA GLY A 73 -4.14 -2.64 10.90
C GLY A 73 -3.68 -2.94 9.47
N ARG A 74 -4.19 -4.04 8.91
CA ARG A 74 -3.98 -4.38 7.50
C ARG A 74 -4.72 -3.38 6.60
N VAL A 75 -3.99 -2.74 5.71
CA VAL A 75 -4.56 -1.91 4.64
C VAL A 75 -4.78 -2.76 3.39
N TRP A 76 -5.99 -2.72 2.83
CA TRP A 76 -6.32 -3.38 1.58
C TRP A 76 -6.13 -2.41 0.41
N VAL A 77 -5.42 -2.88 -0.62
CA VAL A 77 -5.14 -2.12 -1.85
C VAL A 77 -5.54 -2.95 -3.06
N TRP A 78 -5.93 -2.26 -4.14
CA TRP A 78 -6.18 -2.88 -5.43
C TRP A 78 -4.83 -3.00 -6.17
N GLN A 79 -4.40 -4.22 -6.49
CA GLN A 79 -3.12 -4.49 -7.14
C GLN A 79 -3.24 -5.53 -8.24
N LEU A 80 -2.35 -5.46 -9.23
CA LEU A 80 -2.24 -6.47 -10.27
C LEU A 80 -1.52 -7.74 -9.75
N PRO A 81 -1.79 -8.90 -10.35
CA PRO A 81 -1.04 -10.12 -10.06
C PRO A 81 0.43 -9.96 -10.46
N GLY A 82 1.33 -10.06 -9.49
CA GLY A 82 2.78 -9.97 -9.69
C GLY A 82 3.40 -8.68 -9.14
N GLU A 83 2.59 -7.63 -8.95
CA GLU A 83 3.01 -6.41 -8.28
C GLU A 83 2.94 -6.61 -6.78
N ARG A 84 4.09 -6.94 -6.18
CA ARG A 84 4.27 -6.93 -4.72
C ARG A 84 4.87 -5.60 -4.24
N TYR A 85 5.34 -4.78 -5.20
CA TYR A 85 6.00 -3.49 -5.07
C TYR A 85 5.69 -2.62 -6.28
#